data_AF-A0A7W8NI17-F1
#
_entry.id   AF-A0A7W8NI17-F1
#
_cell.length_a   1.000
_cell.length_b   1.000
_cell.length_c   1.000
_cell.angle_alpha   90.00
_cell.angle_beta   90.00
_cell.angle_gamma   90.00
#
_symmetry.space_group_name_H-M   'P 1'
#
loop_
_entity.id
_entity.type
_entity.pdbx_description
1 polymer ?
#
loop_
_entity_poly.entity_id
_entity_poly.type
_entity_poly.pdbx_seq_one_letter_code
_entity_poly.pdbx_strand_id
1 'polypeptide(L)'
;VPVATPPLLIPDQVEDQDAPATLAQTVERKARSKAHYRKPLKATPPAPAAQDGPEGQPAWLLDTLRLLDQQEARERAELSRVFVRQQVQRQPLPRLEELLALEAFRPKRGRGAGTAGAGALAAGLHELGRIGLATRLYLYGKDGQPPKQIVLHLCAELLAEALGVSENTLRDWTTQLQRAGYLYACPHYTTTTLDGKQVTAVDGMLYAIRLAPDHTARLRYQDYKRAYRNLDADRAAGRTAYNAIANAAKRAEEAQISEGVQDGEKNTAGSCTPSGQIKAELLEQLRRWAVIPGNITTQNPLKADPAVIDPDEAAKRLGGVQDVVHALSTLLDVHASKRAALIGIMGAALARDLEDQHSRAYYCKIIWLAWQAELEGRDGLQALGAELQHLEVDRREWKGLRRPAALLAARLRAA
;
A
#
# COMPACT_ATOMS: atom_id res chain seq x y z
N VAL A 1 2.17 13.19 -52.37
CA VAL A 1 2.70 14.58 -52.35
C VAL A 1 3.46 14.76 -53.66
N PRO A 2 3.26 15.85 -54.43
CA PRO A 2 2.81 17.19 -54.03
C PRO A 2 1.32 17.41 -54.35
N VAL A 3 0.47 18.01 -53.51
CA VAL A 3 0.51 19.31 -52.79
C VAL A 3 0.56 20.49 -53.75
N ALA A 4 -0.61 21.11 -53.95
CA ALA A 4 -0.74 22.46 -54.43
C ALA A 4 -1.94 23.12 -53.71
N THR A 5 -1.61 24.10 -52.89
CA THR A 5 -2.49 25.10 -52.27
C THR A 5 -1.65 26.39 -52.27
N PRO A 6 -2.21 27.60 -52.19
CA PRO A 6 -3.38 28.24 -52.82
C PRO A 6 -2.96 29.55 -53.55
N PRO A 7 -3.90 30.39 -54.03
CA PRO A 7 -3.66 31.83 -54.14
C PRO A 7 -4.31 32.62 -52.99
N LEU A 8 -3.63 33.71 -52.69
CA LEU A 8 -3.78 34.72 -51.64
C LEU A 8 -4.25 36.04 -52.28
N LEU A 9 -4.75 36.96 -51.43
CA LEU A 9 -4.99 38.42 -51.60
C LEU A 9 -6.41 38.84 -52.06
N ILE A 10 -7.33 39.33 -51.20
CA ILE A 10 -7.41 40.61 -50.40
C ILE A 10 -7.79 41.82 -51.30
N PRO A 11 -8.45 42.93 -50.87
CA PRO A 11 -9.28 43.26 -49.68
C PRO A 11 -10.67 43.84 -50.04
N ASP A 12 -11.55 44.06 -49.04
CA ASP A 12 -12.15 45.39 -48.93
C ASP A 12 -12.43 45.74 -47.46
N GLN A 13 -11.93 46.91 -47.09
CA GLN A 13 -12.05 47.54 -45.77
C GLN A 13 -13.27 48.46 -45.78
N VAL A 14 -14.10 48.42 -44.74
CA VAL A 14 -14.62 49.65 -44.13
C VAL A 14 -14.49 49.49 -42.62
N GLU A 15 -13.63 50.35 -42.09
CA GLU A 15 -13.45 50.63 -40.67
C GLU A 15 -14.72 51.29 -40.11
N ASP A 16 -15.10 50.92 -38.89
CA ASP A 16 -15.32 51.95 -37.88
C ASP A 16 -15.05 51.42 -36.48
N GLN A 17 -14.53 52.34 -35.68
CA GLN A 17 -13.78 52.11 -34.46
C GLN A 17 -14.70 52.03 -33.24
N ASP A 18 -14.37 51.15 -32.28
CA ASP A 18 -14.51 51.47 -30.86
C ASP A 18 -13.60 50.56 -30.01
N ALA A 19 -12.82 51.19 -29.16
CA ALA A 19 -11.75 50.63 -28.33
C ALA A 19 -12.31 49.94 -27.05
N PRO A 20 -11.47 49.25 -26.24
CA PRO A 20 -11.87 48.05 -25.52
C PRO A 20 -12.47 48.30 -24.13
N ALA A 21 -13.53 47.58 -23.80
CA ALA A 21 -14.07 47.49 -22.46
C ALA A 21 -13.15 46.67 -21.53
N THR A 22 -12.90 47.24 -20.37
CA THR A 22 -12.06 46.76 -19.27
C THR A 22 -12.61 45.52 -18.56
N LEU A 23 -11.70 44.78 -17.92
CA LEU A 23 -11.82 43.52 -17.18
C LEU A 23 -12.79 43.48 -15.98
N ALA A 24 -13.76 44.40 -15.89
CA ALA A 24 -14.69 44.52 -14.76
C ALA A 24 -16.15 44.09 -15.06
N GLN A 25 -16.48 43.64 -16.28
CA GLN A 25 -17.88 43.38 -16.67
C GLN A 25 -18.26 41.90 -16.91
N THR A 26 -17.38 40.94 -16.63
CA THR A 26 -17.67 39.50 -16.85
C THR A 26 -18.17 38.75 -15.61
N VAL A 27 -18.33 39.42 -14.45
CA VAL A 27 -18.73 38.76 -13.19
C VAL A 27 -20.25 38.84 -12.90
N GLU A 28 -21.01 39.64 -13.64
CA GLU A 28 -22.43 39.90 -13.30
C GLU A 28 -23.47 39.22 -14.21
N ARG A 29 -23.16 38.03 -14.75
CA ARG A 29 -24.14 37.14 -15.38
C ARG A 29 -24.22 35.77 -14.69
N LYS A 30 -24.51 35.80 -13.39
CA LYS A 30 -25.07 34.66 -12.65
C LYS A 30 -26.18 35.14 -11.72
N ALA A 31 -27.39 35.24 -12.23
CA ALA A 31 -28.61 35.06 -11.43
C ALA A 31 -29.82 35.06 -12.35
N ARG A 32 -30.38 33.87 -12.64
CA ARG A 32 -31.80 33.59 -12.88
C ARG A 32 -31.95 32.19 -13.49
N SER A 33 -32.30 31.20 -12.65
CA SER A 33 -33.27 30.15 -13.03
C SER A 33 -33.51 29.17 -11.87
N LYS A 34 -34.69 29.34 -11.26
CA LYS A 34 -35.60 28.30 -10.72
C LYS A 34 -35.07 27.40 -9.58
N ALA A 35 -35.06 27.97 -8.38
CA ALA A 35 -35.11 27.21 -7.12
C ALA A 35 -36.56 26.77 -6.81
N HIS A 36 -36.70 25.53 -6.35
CA HIS A 36 -37.94 24.96 -5.84
C HIS A 36 -38.43 25.73 -4.60
N TYR A 37 -39.70 26.13 -4.66
CA TYR A 37 -40.44 26.79 -3.59
C TYR A 37 -40.68 25.82 -2.42
N ARG A 38 -40.09 26.07 -1.25
CA ARG A 38 -40.50 25.46 0.03
C ARG A 38 -41.12 26.55 0.92
N LYS A 39 -42.31 26.25 1.46
CA LYS A 39 -43.09 27.13 2.35
C LYS A 39 -42.26 27.54 3.60
N PRO A 40 -42.38 28.79 4.08
CA PRO A 40 -41.70 29.22 5.30
C PRO A 40 -42.37 28.61 6.53
N LEU A 41 -41.57 28.02 7.43
CA LEU A 41 -42.02 27.62 8.76
C LEU A 41 -42.22 28.87 9.65
N LYS A 42 -43.24 28.81 10.51
CA LYS A 42 -43.59 29.81 11.53
C LYS A 42 -42.37 30.24 12.37
N ALA A 43 -42.27 31.54 12.60
CA ALA A 43 -41.26 32.18 13.43
C ALA A 43 -41.38 31.76 14.90
N THR A 44 -40.26 31.31 15.47
CA THR A 44 -40.03 31.11 16.91
C THR A 44 -39.72 32.47 17.56
N PRO A 45 -40.18 32.76 18.79
CA PRO A 45 -39.93 34.05 19.45
C PRO A 45 -38.44 34.27 19.79
N PRO A 46 -37.98 35.53 19.87
CA PRO A 46 -36.56 35.85 20.01
C PRO A 46 -36.04 35.52 21.41
N ALA A 47 -34.91 34.83 21.44
CA ALA A 47 -34.10 34.64 22.65
C ALA A 47 -33.37 35.94 23.02
N PRO A 48 -33.13 36.21 24.31
CA PRO A 48 -32.54 37.47 24.77
C PRO A 48 -31.09 37.61 24.30
N ALA A 49 -30.72 38.85 23.99
CA ALA A 49 -29.39 39.25 23.58
C ALA A 49 -28.36 38.92 24.66
N ALA A 50 -27.40 38.05 24.34
CA ALA A 50 -26.15 37.92 25.06
C ALA A 50 -25.08 38.66 24.26
N GLN A 51 -24.57 39.73 24.86
CA GLN A 51 -23.34 40.41 24.46
C GLN A 51 -22.12 39.60 24.96
N ASP A 52 -20.99 39.83 24.30
CA ASP A 52 -19.59 39.57 24.70
C ASP A 52 -18.87 38.30 24.18
N GLY A 53 -17.82 38.57 23.38
CA GLY A 53 -16.52 37.88 23.44
C GLY A 53 -16.26 36.66 22.53
N PRO A 54 -15.12 36.60 21.79
CA PRO A 54 -14.65 35.38 21.13
C PRO A 54 -13.95 34.50 22.17
N GLU A 55 -14.70 33.91 23.09
CA GLU A 55 -14.18 32.88 23.98
C GLU A 55 -14.40 31.50 23.37
N GLY A 56 -13.33 30.70 23.41
CA GLY A 56 -13.23 29.41 22.76
C GLY A 56 -14.42 28.51 23.05
N GLN A 57 -14.84 27.78 22.02
CA GLN A 57 -15.83 26.71 22.16
C GLN A 57 -15.50 25.90 23.41
N PRO A 58 -16.45 25.76 24.35
CA PRO A 58 -16.14 25.20 25.65
C PRO A 58 -15.68 23.74 25.45
N ALA A 59 -14.58 23.36 26.10
CA ALA A 59 -13.90 22.08 25.87
C ALA A 59 -14.83 20.86 25.91
N TRP A 60 -15.88 20.92 26.75
CA TRP A 60 -16.91 19.87 26.83
C TRP A 60 -17.66 19.65 25.51
N LEU A 61 -17.85 20.68 24.68
CA LEU A 61 -18.52 20.58 23.39
C LEU A 61 -17.65 19.81 22.38
N LEU A 62 -16.35 20.11 22.33
CA LEU A 62 -15.40 19.37 21.49
C LEU A 62 -15.25 17.92 21.95
N ASP A 63 -15.26 17.67 23.26
CA ASP A 63 -15.25 16.32 23.82
C ASP A 63 -16.53 15.55 23.49
N THR A 64 -17.70 16.20 23.54
CA THR A 64 -18.96 15.56 23.13
C THR A 64 -19.00 15.22 21.64
N LEU A 65 -18.50 16.11 20.76
CA LEU A 65 -18.39 15.83 19.33
C LEU A 65 -17.42 14.68 19.06
N ARG A 66 -16.28 14.64 19.78
CA ARG A 66 -15.31 13.56 19.68
C ARG A 66 -15.86 12.22 20.17
N LEU A 67 -16.68 12.23 21.22
CA LEU A 67 -17.38 11.04 21.72
C LEU A 67 -18.43 10.54 20.73
N LEU A 68 -19.18 11.44 20.08
CA LEU A 68 -20.14 11.09 19.03
C LEU A 68 -19.44 10.49 17.80
N ASP A 69 -18.35 11.08 17.33
CA ASP A 69 -17.55 10.52 16.23
C ASP A 69 -16.98 9.13 16.59
N GLN A 70 -16.56 8.94 17.84
CA GLN A 70 -16.10 7.62 18.33
C GLN A 70 -17.23 6.60 18.41
N GLN A 71 -18.44 7.02 18.79
CA GLN A 71 -19.62 6.16 18.81
C GLN A 71 -20.03 5.77 17.39
N GLU A 72 -20.11 6.72 16.45
CA GLU A 72 -20.39 6.42 15.04
C GLU A 72 -19.32 5.50 14.43
N ALA A 73 -18.05 5.71 14.75
CA ALA A 73 -16.97 4.84 14.29
C ALA A 73 -17.08 3.42 14.87
N ARG A 74 -17.46 3.29 16.15
CA ARG A 74 -17.72 2.00 16.79
C ARG A 74 -18.93 1.31 16.17
N GLU A 75 -20.03 2.00 15.97
CA GLU A 75 -21.23 1.46 15.32
C GLU A 75 -20.94 1.00 13.89
N ARG A 76 -20.20 1.79 13.10
CA ARG A 76 -19.75 1.36 11.76
C ARG A 76 -18.83 0.15 11.83
N ALA A 77 -17.92 0.08 12.80
CA ALA A 77 -17.06 -1.07 13.01
C ALA A 77 -17.83 -2.32 13.46
N GLU A 78 -18.85 -2.17 14.31
CA GLU A 78 -19.73 -3.25 14.75
C GLU A 78 -20.63 -3.74 13.61
N LEU A 79 -21.25 -2.86 12.84
CA LEU A 79 -21.99 -3.22 11.63
C LEU A 79 -21.10 -3.96 10.63
N SER A 80 -19.86 -3.52 10.46
CA SER A 80 -18.86 -4.21 9.63
C SER A 80 -18.51 -5.59 10.19
N ARG A 81 -18.36 -5.74 11.52
CA ARG A 81 -18.07 -7.03 12.18
C ARG A 81 -19.25 -8.00 12.15
N VAL A 82 -20.48 -7.51 12.31
CA VAL A 82 -21.71 -8.31 12.23
C VAL A 82 -21.91 -8.82 10.80
N PHE A 83 -21.65 -7.98 9.79
CA PHE A 83 -21.67 -8.40 8.38
C PHE A 83 -20.60 -9.45 8.06
N VAL A 84 -19.41 -9.37 8.68
CA VAL A 84 -18.34 -10.36 8.52
C VAL A 84 -18.65 -11.68 9.24
N ARG A 85 -19.41 -11.66 10.36
CA ARG A 85 -19.78 -12.86 11.14
C ARG A 85 -20.96 -13.64 10.56
N GLN A 86 -21.88 -13.00 9.83
CA GLN A 86 -22.86 -13.75 9.06
C GLN A 86 -22.15 -14.42 7.88
N GLN A 87 -21.87 -15.71 8.03
CA GLN A 87 -21.50 -16.60 6.93
C GLN A 87 -22.67 -16.69 5.94
N VAL A 88 -22.95 -15.62 5.20
CA VAL A 88 -23.70 -15.75 3.96
C VAL A 88 -22.87 -16.69 3.09
N GLN A 89 -23.43 -17.84 2.70
CA GLN A 89 -22.78 -18.74 1.75
C GLN A 89 -22.54 -17.95 0.46
N ARG A 90 -21.28 -17.56 0.24
CA ARG A 90 -20.90 -16.67 -0.85
C ARG A 90 -20.84 -17.48 -2.13
N GLN A 91 -21.45 -16.96 -3.18
CA GLN A 91 -21.35 -17.61 -4.47
C GLN A 91 -19.94 -17.43 -5.06
N PRO A 92 -19.39 -18.48 -5.71
CA PRO A 92 -18.12 -18.35 -6.40
C PRO A 92 -18.24 -17.35 -7.55
N LEU A 93 -17.13 -16.69 -7.89
CA LEU A 93 -17.07 -15.87 -9.08
C LEU A 93 -17.17 -16.74 -10.34
N PRO A 94 -17.82 -16.26 -11.42
CA PRO A 94 -17.80 -16.90 -12.72
C PRO A 94 -16.37 -17.10 -13.21
N ARG A 95 -16.12 -18.20 -13.92
CA ARG A 95 -14.82 -18.43 -14.54
C ARG A 95 -14.57 -17.39 -15.64
N LEU A 96 -13.31 -17.06 -15.89
CA LEU A 96 -12.97 -16.12 -16.96
C LEU A 96 -13.50 -16.56 -18.33
N GLU A 97 -13.52 -17.86 -18.62
CA GLU A 97 -14.04 -18.42 -19.87
C GLU A 97 -15.54 -18.17 -20.06
N GLU A 98 -16.30 -18.07 -18.96
CA GLU A 98 -17.72 -17.72 -18.97
C GLU A 98 -17.93 -16.22 -19.22
N LEU A 99 -16.93 -15.40 -18.87
CA LEU A 99 -16.96 -13.95 -19.03
C LEU A 99 -16.37 -13.48 -20.35
N LEU A 100 -15.46 -14.22 -20.98
CA LEU A 100 -14.73 -13.77 -22.15
C LEU A 100 -14.26 -14.95 -23.01
N ALA A 101 -14.57 -14.91 -24.31
CA ALA A 101 -14.05 -15.87 -25.28
C ALA A 101 -12.56 -15.63 -25.55
N LEU A 102 -11.69 -16.25 -24.75
CA LEU A 102 -10.23 -16.02 -24.77
C LEU A 102 -9.57 -16.31 -26.12
N GLU A 103 -10.09 -17.27 -26.89
CA GLU A 103 -9.57 -17.62 -28.23
C GLU A 103 -9.61 -16.44 -29.21
N ALA A 104 -10.57 -15.53 -29.07
CA ALA A 104 -10.68 -14.35 -29.93
C ALA A 104 -9.52 -13.35 -29.74
N PHE A 105 -8.80 -13.44 -28.61
CA PHE A 105 -7.70 -12.55 -28.24
C PHE A 105 -6.32 -13.16 -28.44
N ARG A 106 -6.26 -14.41 -28.94
CA ARG A 106 -4.99 -15.04 -29.27
C ARG A 106 -4.46 -14.51 -30.61
N PRO A 107 -3.14 -14.28 -30.73
CA PRO A 107 -2.54 -13.84 -31.99
C PRO A 107 -2.64 -14.93 -33.06
N LYS A 108 -3.01 -14.55 -34.30
CA LYS A 108 -3.26 -15.49 -35.42
C LYS A 108 -1.99 -16.10 -36.06
N ARG A 109 -0.81 -15.49 -35.89
CA ARG A 109 0.51 -16.00 -36.36
C ARG A 109 1.62 -15.51 -35.43
N GLY A 110 2.60 -16.36 -35.15
CA GLY A 110 3.62 -16.15 -34.11
C GLY A 110 4.77 -15.21 -34.48
N ARG A 111 5.15 -14.34 -33.53
CA ARG A 111 6.52 -14.04 -33.05
C ARG A 111 6.39 -12.85 -32.06
N GLY A 112 6.37 -13.15 -30.76
CA GLY A 112 6.43 -12.14 -29.69
C GLY A 112 5.35 -12.30 -28.62
N ALA A 113 5.80 -12.42 -27.36
CA ALA A 113 5.04 -12.43 -26.10
C ALA A 113 3.83 -13.37 -25.98
N GLY A 114 4.08 -14.68 -25.90
CA GLY A 114 3.14 -15.67 -25.38
C GLY A 114 1.96 -16.01 -26.32
N THR A 115 1.43 -17.23 -26.18
CA THR A 115 0.32 -17.73 -27.01
C THR A 115 -1.04 -17.13 -26.64
N ALA A 116 -1.12 -16.39 -25.54
CA ALA A 116 -2.38 -15.95 -24.93
C ALA A 116 -2.85 -14.53 -25.32
N GLY A 117 -1.98 -13.67 -25.85
CA GLY A 117 -2.33 -12.31 -26.28
C GLY A 117 -3.04 -11.48 -25.20
N ALA A 118 -4.06 -10.69 -25.58
CA ALA A 118 -4.84 -9.91 -24.61
C ALA A 118 -5.60 -10.79 -23.60
N GLY A 119 -5.75 -12.09 -23.87
CA GLY A 119 -6.24 -13.06 -22.89
C GLY A 119 -5.35 -13.20 -21.66
N ALA A 120 -4.03 -12.99 -21.79
CA ALA A 120 -3.11 -12.97 -20.65
C ALA A 120 -3.41 -11.81 -19.70
N LEU A 121 -3.66 -10.62 -20.25
CA LEU A 121 -4.08 -9.46 -19.47
C LEU A 121 -5.44 -9.70 -18.80
N ALA A 122 -6.39 -10.28 -19.53
CA ALA A 122 -7.70 -10.61 -18.97
C ALA A 122 -7.60 -11.58 -17.78
N ALA A 123 -6.75 -12.61 -17.89
CA ALA A 123 -6.47 -13.56 -16.83
C ALA A 123 -5.79 -12.91 -15.62
N GLY A 124 -4.76 -12.09 -15.85
CA GLY A 124 -4.09 -11.35 -14.78
C GLY A 124 -5.04 -10.43 -14.02
N LEU A 125 -5.85 -9.65 -14.74
CA LEU A 125 -6.84 -8.75 -14.14
C LEU A 125 -7.96 -9.51 -13.42
N HIS A 126 -8.42 -10.64 -13.97
CA HIS A 126 -9.44 -11.48 -13.31
C HIS A 126 -8.93 -11.99 -11.95
N GLU A 127 -7.69 -12.49 -11.91
CA GLU A 127 -7.08 -12.98 -10.67
C GLU A 127 -6.84 -11.85 -9.67
N LEU A 128 -6.33 -10.70 -10.10
CA LEU A 128 -6.20 -9.52 -9.23
C LEU A 128 -7.57 -9.04 -8.73
N GLY A 129 -8.61 -9.11 -9.56
CA GLY A 129 -9.99 -8.84 -9.18
C GLY A 129 -10.50 -9.78 -8.10
N ARG A 130 -10.22 -11.08 -8.22
CA ARG A 130 -10.56 -12.10 -7.22
C ARG A 130 -9.87 -11.82 -5.88
N ILE A 131 -8.57 -11.50 -5.90
CA ILE A 131 -7.78 -11.16 -4.71
C ILE A 131 -8.29 -9.85 -4.07
N GLY A 132 -8.54 -8.83 -4.88
CA GLY A 132 -9.11 -7.57 -4.42
C GLY A 132 -10.50 -7.73 -3.83
N LEU A 133 -11.32 -8.63 -4.38
CA LEU A 133 -12.66 -8.91 -3.86
C LEU A 133 -12.60 -9.73 -2.56
N ALA A 134 -11.65 -10.67 -2.42
CA ALA A 134 -11.47 -11.47 -1.22
C ALA A 134 -11.15 -10.63 0.03
N THR A 135 -10.53 -9.46 -0.17
CA THR A 135 -10.22 -8.51 0.91
C THR A 135 -11.31 -7.45 1.11
N ARG A 136 -12.19 -7.25 0.13
CA ARG A 136 -13.28 -6.26 0.15
C ARG A 136 -14.64 -6.93 0.21
N LEU A 137 -14.81 -7.77 1.24
CA LEU A 137 -16.03 -8.59 1.41
C LEU A 137 -17.31 -7.78 1.54
N TYR A 138 -17.21 -6.51 1.98
CA TYR A 138 -18.33 -5.57 2.03
C TYR A 138 -18.91 -5.21 0.65
N LEU A 139 -18.25 -5.57 -0.45
CA LEU A 139 -18.74 -5.38 -1.82
C LEU A 139 -19.74 -6.46 -2.27
N TYR A 140 -19.82 -7.59 -1.54
CA TYR A 140 -20.84 -8.60 -1.80
C TYR A 140 -22.22 -8.05 -1.43
N GLY A 141 -23.23 -8.44 -2.22
CA GLY A 141 -24.61 -8.20 -1.86
C GLY A 141 -24.98 -8.90 -0.55
N LYS A 142 -26.04 -8.45 0.10
CA LYS A 142 -26.61 -9.12 1.29
C LYS A 142 -26.97 -10.58 1.00
N ASP A 143 -27.32 -10.87 -0.24
CA ASP A 143 -27.67 -12.20 -0.74
C ASP A 143 -26.44 -13.08 -1.05
N GLY A 144 -25.22 -12.60 -0.78
CA GLY A 144 -23.97 -13.34 -1.02
C GLY A 144 -23.52 -13.34 -2.48
N GLN A 145 -24.19 -12.59 -3.33
CA GLN A 145 -23.84 -12.41 -4.74
C GLN A 145 -22.63 -11.49 -4.90
N PRO A 146 -21.65 -11.83 -5.74
CA PRO A 146 -20.53 -10.95 -6.05
C PRO A 146 -21.01 -9.70 -6.81
N PRO A 147 -20.27 -8.58 -6.72
CA PRO A 147 -20.59 -7.40 -7.52
C PRO A 147 -20.40 -7.68 -9.01
N LYS A 148 -21.20 -7.03 -9.87
CA LYS A 148 -21.12 -7.19 -11.35
C LYS A 148 -19.76 -6.77 -11.94
N GLN A 149 -19.03 -5.91 -11.23
CA GLN A 149 -17.68 -5.48 -11.58
C GLN A 149 -16.91 -5.08 -10.32
N ILE A 150 -15.59 -5.04 -10.42
CA ILE A 150 -14.69 -4.47 -9.41
C ILE A 150 -13.82 -3.39 -10.06
N VAL A 151 -13.50 -2.34 -9.30
CA VAL A 151 -12.55 -1.30 -9.72
C VAL A 151 -11.26 -1.46 -8.93
N LEU A 152 -10.15 -1.58 -9.65
CA LEU A 152 -8.80 -1.63 -9.10
C LEU A 152 -8.00 -0.43 -9.59
N HIS A 153 -7.20 0.15 -8.70
CA HIS A 153 -6.16 1.10 -9.07
C HIS A 153 -4.85 0.33 -9.16
N LEU A 154 -4.27 0.26 -10.36
CA LEU A 154 -3.07 -0.51 -10.66
C LEU A 154 -2.05 0.38 -11.39
N CYS A 155 -0.78 -0.01 -11.34
CA CYS A 155 0.28 0.60 -12.13
C CYS A 155 0.41 -0.13 -13.48
N ALA A 156 0.38 0.62 -14.58
CA ALA A 156 0.44 0.03 -15.93
C ALA A 156 1.84 -0.52 -16.24
N GLU A 157 2.86 0.19 -15.82
CA GLU A 157 4.27 -0.17 -16.00
C GLU A 157 4.57 -1.49 -15.29
N LEU A 158 4.17 -1.60 -14.02
CA LEU A 158 4.33 -2.82 -13.22
C LEU A 158 3.54 -4.01 -13.80
N LEU A 159 2.33 -3.74 -14.31
CA LEU A 159 1.49 -4.76 -14.95
C LEU A 159 2.10 -5.25 -16.28
N ALA A 160 2.68 -4.35 -17.08
CA ALA A 160 3.36 -4.69 -18.33
C ALA A 160 4.58 -5.58 -18.06
N GLU A 161 5.42 -5.20 -17.09
CA GLU A 161 6.61 -5.96 -16.71
C GLU A 161 6.28 -7.34 -16.14
N ALA A 162 5.27 -7.44 -15.27
CA ALA A 162 4.82 -8.74 -14.73
C ALA A 162 4.29 -9.68 -15.81
N LEU A 163 3.67 -9.14 -16.87
CA LEU A 163 3.24 -9.91 -18.05
C LEU A 163 4.38 -10.16 -19.04
N GLY A 164 5.53 -9.50 -18.87
CA GLY A 164 6.68 -9.57 -19.79
C GLY A 164 6.38 -8.96 -21.16
N VAL A 165 5.61 -7.87 -21.19
CA VAL A 165 5.25 -7.15 -22.41
C VAL A 165 5.61 -5.67 -22.29
N SER A 166 5.74 -4.99 -23.43
CA SER A 166 5.91 -3.54 -23.42
C SER A 166 4.62 -2.82 -23.02
N GLU A 167 4.74 -1.61 -22.46
CA GLU A 167 3.59 -0.76 -22.14
C GLU A 167 2.69 -0.48 -23.36
N ASN A 168 3.28 -0.33 -24.55
CA ASN A 168 2.53 -0.19 -25.80
C ASN A 168 1.65 -1.42 -26.07
N THR A 169 2.20 -2.62 -25.88
CA THR A 169 1.45 -3.88 -26.03
C THR A 169 0.33 -3.96 -25.00
N LEU A 170 0.61 -3.59 -23.74
CA LEU A 170 -0.40 -3.53 -22.68
C LEU A 170 -1.54 -2.57 -23.04
N ARG A 171 -1.22 -1.39 -23.59
CA ARG A 171 -2.20 -0.40 -24.03
C ARG A 171 -3.07 -0.93 -25.18
N ASP A 172 -2.48 -1.63 -26.13
CA ASP A 172 -3.20 -2.25 -27.25
C ASP A 172 -4.13 -3.36 -26.76
N TRP A 173 -3.65 -4.22 -25.85
CA TRP A 173 -4.47 -5.26 -25.21
C TRP A 173 -5.62 -4.66 -24.39
N THR A 174 -5.35 -3.59 -23.64
CA THR A 174 -6.37 -2.83 -22.89
C THR A 174 -7.45 -2.32 -23.82
N THR A 175 -7.08 -1.74 -24.97
CA THR A 175 -8.02 -1.23 -25.98
C THR A 175 -8.88 -2.36 -26.56
N GLN A 176 -8.30 -3.52 -26.84
CA GLN A 176 -9.04 -4.69 -27.33
C GLN A 176 -10.08 -5.17 -26.31
N LEU A 177 -9.69 -5.29 -25.04
CA LEU A 177 -10.59 -5.73 -23.96
C LEU A 177 -11.67 -4.68 -23.63
N GLN A 178 -11.38 -3.38 -23.81
CA GLN A 178 -12.37 -2.31 -23.71
C GLN A 178 -13.43 -2.40 -24.80
N ARG A 179 -13.02 -2.65 -26.06
CA ARG A 179 -13.96 -2.84 -27.17
C ARG A 179 -14.87 -4.06 -26.97
N ALA A 180 -14.36 -5.09 -26.30
CA ALA A 180 -15.13 -6.27 -25.94
C ALA A 180 -16.04 -6.07 -24.71
N GLY A 181 -16.00 -4.91 -24.05
CA GLY A 181 -16.79 -4.60 -22.85
C GLY A 181 -16.35 -5.34 -21.58
N TYR A 182 -15.25 -6.09 -21.63
CA TYR A 182 -14.73 -6.86 -20.50
C TYR A 182 -14.12 -5.96 -19.42
N LEU A 183 -13.41 -4.90 -19.83
CA LEU A 183 -12.84 -3.94 -18.91
C LEU A 183 -13.10 -2.50 -19.37
N TYR A 184 -12.97 -1.55 -18.44
CA TYR A 184 -12.81 -0.14 -18.76
C TYR A 184 -11.60 0.40 -18.01
N ALA A 185 -10.66 0.99 -18.74
CA ALA A 185 -9.45 1.55 -18.17
C ALA A 185 -9.29 3.03 -18.48
N CYS A 186 -8.79 3.79 -17.51
CA CYS A 186 -8.36 5.17 -17.72
C CYS A 186 -7.26 5.57 -16.73
N PRO A 187 -6.45 6.60 -17.06
CA PRO A 187 -5.54 7.22 -16.12
C PRO A 187 -6.30 7.81 -14.93
N HIS A 188 -5.72 7.68 -13.74
CA HIS A 188 -6.15 8.37 -12.53
C HIS A 188 -5.20 9.54 -12.26
N TYR A 189 -5.78 10.72 -12.04
CA TYR A 189 -5.02 11.94 -11.81
C TYR A 189 -5.09 12.34 -10.34
N THR A 190 -3.95 12.76 -9.81
CA THR A 190 -3.81 13.30 -8.46
C THR A 190 -3.00 14.59 -8.50
N THR A 191 -2.98 15.30 -7.38
CA THR A 191 -2.10 16.45 -7.17
C THR A 191 -0.88 16.01 -6.36
N THR A 192 0.31 16.39 -6.81
CA THR A 192 1.60 16.03 -6.19
C THR A 192 2.50 17.25 -6.14
N THR A 193 3.43 17.28 -5.20
CA THR A 193 4.40 18.36 -5.06
C THR A 193 5.68 18.00 -5.82
N LEU A 194 6.02 18.79 -6.82
CA LEU A 194 7.27 18.68 -7.58
C LEU A 194 8.01 20.03 -7.47
N ASP A 195 9.25 20.02 -6.98
CA ASP A 195 10.08 21.22 -6.79
C ASP A 195 9.37 22.34 -6.00
N GLY A 196 8.61 21.96 -4.96
CA GLY A 196 7.83 22.88 -4.13
C GLY A 196 6.55 23.43 -4.76
N LYS A 197 6.18 23.00 -5.97
CA LYS A 197 4.95 23.41 -6.66
C LYS A 197 3.97 22.26 -6.77
N GLN A 198 2.68 22.54 -6.62
CA GLN A 198 1.62 21.56 -6.87
C GLN A 198 1.40 21.37 -8.37
N VAL A 199 1.54 20.14 -8.84
CA VAL A 199 1.32 19.74 -10.23
C VAL A 199 0.33 18.58 -10.30
N THR A 200 -0.42 18.50 -11.39
CA THR A 200 -1.28 17.34 -11.66
C THR A 200 -0.44 16.22 -12.25
N ALA A 201 -0.50 15.03 -11.66
CA ALA A 201 0.25 13.86 -12.13
C ALA A 201 -0.67 12.64 -12.21
N VAL A 202 -0.28 11.68 -13.04
CA VAL A 202 -0.91 10.36 -13.08
C VAL A 202 -0.30 9.52 -11.96
N ASP A 203 -1.13 8.99 -11.07
CA ASP A 203 -0.68 8.13 -9.95
C ASP A 203 -0.90 6.64 -10.19
N GLY A 204 -1.60 6.30 -11.28
CA GLY A 204 -1.87 4.95 -11.75
C GLY A 204 -3.02 4.92 -12.77
N MET A 205 -3.49 3.72 -13.07
CA MET A 205 -4.61 3.45 -13.95
C MET A 205 -5.76 2.82 -13.17
N LEU A 206 -6.99 3.27 -13.41
CA LEU A 206 -8.18 2.59 -12.95
C LEU A 206 -8.55 1.50 -13.94
N TYR A 207 -8.82 0.30 -13.44
CA TYR A 207 -9.37 -0.83 -14.20
C TYR A 207 -10.70 -1.24 -13.58
N ALA A 208 -11.81 -0.94 -14.25
CA ALA A 208 -13.08 -1.59 -13.98
C ALA A 208 -13.08 -2.94 -14.70
N ILE A 209 -13.22 -4.03 -13.97
CA ILE A 209 -13.15 -5.40 -14.48
C ILE A 209 -14.53 -6.04 -14.32
N ARG A 210 -15.06 -6.61 -15.41
CA ARG A 210 -16.33 -7.34 -15.40
C ARG A 210 -16.22 -8.64 -14.61
N LEU A 211 -17.22 -8.90 -13.77
CA LEU A 211 -17.36 -10.13 -12.96
C LEU A 211 -18.71 -10.84 -13.19
N ALA A 212 -19.57 -10.33 -14.07
CA ALA A 212 -20.85 -10.94 -14.44
C ALA A 212 -21.02 -10.95 -15.97
N PRO A 213 -21.59 -12.02 -16.57
CA PRO A 213 -21.66 -12.18 -18.03
C PRO A 213 -22.48 -11.06 -18.71
N ASP A 214 -23.60 -10.66 -18.14
CA ASP A 214 -24.52 -9.65 -18.71
C ASP A 214 -24.17 -8.19 -18.33
N HIS A 215 -22.90 -7.93 -18.05
CA HIS A 215 -22.44 -6.61 -17.62
C HIS A 215 -21.42 -6.04 -18.61
N THR A 216 -21.36 -4.71 -18.67
CA THR A 216 -20.30 -3.99 -19.38
C THR A 216 -19.54 -3.16 -18.37
N ALA A 217 -18.22 -3.37 -18.30
CA ALA A 217 -17.38 -2.64 -17.36
C ALA A 217 -17.43 -1.14 -17.63
N ARG A 218 -17.62 -0.35 -16.56
CA ARG A 218 -17.66 1.11 -16.63
C ARG A 218 -17.17 1.72 -15.33
N LEU A 219 -16.58 2.91 -15.38
CA LEU A 219 -16.24 3.67 -14.17
C LEU A 219 -17.39 4.60 -13.79
N ARG A 220 -17.59 4.78 -12.49
CA ARG A 220 -18.53 5.74 -11.91
C ARG A 220 -17.78 7.01 -11.54
N TYR A 221 -18.49 8.14 -11.44
CA TYR A 221 -17.90 9.40 -11.02
C TYR A 221 -17.12 9.30 -9.68
N GLN A 222 -17.64 8.53 -8.73
CA GLN A 222 -16.98 8.29 -7.44
C GLN A 222 -15.63 7.59 -7.57
N ASP A 223 -15.45 6.74 -8.58
CA ASP A 223 -14.20 6.02 -8.81
C ASP A 223 -13.08 6.98 -9.22
N TYR A 224 -13.41 8.09 -9.91
CA TYR A 224 -12.45 9.14 -10.29
C TYR A 224 -12.09 10.09 -9.16
N LYS A 225 -13.02 10.33 -8.22
CA LYS A 225 -12.82 11.28 -7.12
C LYS A 225 -12.05 10.66 -5.93
N ARG A 226 -12.03 9.33 -5.85
CA ARG A 226 -11.41 8.61 -4.74
C ARG A 226 -9.89 8.77 -4.78
N ALA A 227 -9.31 9.27 -3.69
CA ALA A 227 -7.86 9.20 -3.50
C ALA A 227 -7.45 7.75 -3.19
N TYR A 228 -6.78 7.09 -4.13
CA TYR A 228 -6.33 5.70 -3.96
C TYR A 228 -4.99 5.61 -3.23
N ARG A 229 -4.13 6.62 -3.39
CA ARG A 229 -2.79 6.67 -2.79
C ARG A 229 -2.32 8.10 -2.56
N ASN A 230 -1.27 8.26 -1.76
CA ASN A 230 -0.57 9.52 -1.59
C ASN A 230 0.77 9.43 -2.35
N LEU A 231 0.83 10.04 -3.53
CA LEU A 231 1.99 9.96 -4.42
C LEU A 231 3.25 10.60 -3.82
N ASP A 232 3.10 11.68 -3.05
CA ASP A 232 4.21 12.36 -2.39
C ASP A 232 4.81 11.47 -1.28
N ALA A 233 3.96 10.89 -0.44
CA ALA A 233 4.39 9.96 0.61
C ALA A 233 5.05 8.71 0.02
N ASP A 234 4.54 8.22 -1.11
CA ASP A 234 5.11 7.05 -1.78
C ASP A 234 6.47 7.36 -2.42
N ARG A 235 6.67 8.54 -3.01
CA ARG A 235 7.99 8.97 -3.49
C ARG A 235 8.98 9.09 -2.34
N ALA A 236 8.59 9.73 -1.23
CA ALA A 236 9.43 9.89 -0.05
C ALA A 236 9.82 8.53 0.57
N ALA A 237 8.88 7.58 0.61
CA ALA A 237 9.11 6.22 1.10
C ALA A 237 9.75 5.29 0.05
N GLY A 238 10.00 5.77 -1.17
CA GLY A 238 10.48 4.97 -2.29
C GLY A 238 9.50 3.90 -2.77
N ARG A 239 8.21 3.91 -2.39
CA ARG A 239 7.17 2.96 -2.78
C ARG A 239 6.57 3.26 -4.16
N THR A 240 7.44 3.36 -5.16
CA THR A 240 7.04 3.61 -6.54
C THR A 240 7.17 2.33 -7.36
N ALA A 241 6.36 2.20 -8.42
CA ALA A 241 6.47 1.08 -9.34
C ALA A 241 7.84 1.02 -10.04
N TYR A 242 8.39 2.19 -10.37
CA TYR A 242 9.75 2.32 -10.89
C TYR A 242 10.78 1.66 -9.96
N ASN A 243 10.75 1.99 -8.66
CA ASN A 243 11.67 1.40 -7.69
C ASN A 243 11.44 -0.10 -7.51
N ALA A 244 10.18 -0.55 -7.58
CA ALA A 244 9.84 -1.97 -7.53
C ALA A 244 10.48 -2.77 -8.67
N ILE A 245 10.33 -2.29 -9.90
CA ILE A 245 10.91 -2.90 -11.10
C ILE A 245 12.44 -2.88 -11.02
N ALA A 246 13.02 -1.74 -10.66
CA ALA A 246 14.47 -1.59 -10.52
C ALA A 246 15.04 -2.52 -9.44
N ASN A 247 14.39 -2.63 -8.27
CA ASN A 247 14.84 -3.49 -7.17
C ASN A 247 14.69 -4.98 -7.51
N ALA A 248 13.65 -5.37 -8.25
CA ALA A 248 13.48 -6.74 -8.73
C ALA A 248 14.59 -7.12 -9.72
N ALA A 249 14.90 -6.21 -10.67
CA ALA A 249 15.99 -6.40 -11.62
C ALA A 249 17.35 -6.52 -10.90
N LYS A 250 17.63 -5.61 -9.97
CA LYS A 250 18.88 -5.63 -9.19
C LYS A 250 19.04 -6.93 -8.39
N ARG A 251 17.97 -7.42 -7.76
CA ARG A 251 18.03 -8.67 -6.98
C ARG A 251 18.21 -9.91 -7.86
N ALA A 252 17.61 -9.92 -9.04
CA ALA A 252 17.86 -10.99 -10.00
C ALA A 252 19.30 -10.98 -10.53
N GLU A 253 19.92 -9.81 -10.65
CA GLU A 253 21.35 -9.68 -10.98
C GLU A 253 22.23 -10.14 -9.82
N GLU A 254 21.96 -9.70 -8.59
CA GLU A 254 22.67 -10.13 -7.38
C GLU A 254 22.57 -11.67 -7.18
N ALA A 255 21.40 -12.25 -7.43
CA ALA A 255 21.20 -13.71 -7.38
C ALA A 255 22.02 -14.44 -8.46
N GLN A 256 22.07 -13.93 -9.69
CA GLN A 256 22.91 -14.50 -10.76
C GLN A 256 24.39 -14.43 -10.42
N ILE A 257 24.86 -13.32 -9.86
CA ILE A 257 26.25 -13.16 -9.43
C ILE A 257 26.56 -14.16 -8.30
N SER A 258 25.66 -14.33 -7.34
CA SER A 258 25.84 -15.28 -6.23
C SER A 258 25.83 -16.74 -6.69
N GLU A 259 24.98 -17.11 -7.66
CA GLU A 259 24.90 -18.46 -8.22
C GLU A 259 26.12 -18.77 -9.12
N GLY A 260 26.64 -17.79 -9.85
CA GLY A 260 27.83 -17.93 -10.69
C GLY A 260 29.15 -18.16 -9.93
N VAL A 261 29.15 -17.98 -8.60
CA VAL A 261 30.31 -18.20 -7.72
C VAL A 261 30.30 -19.61 -7.09
N GLN A 262 29.24 -20.41 -7.27
CA GLN A 262 29.16 -21.79 -6.79
C GLN A 262 29.27 -22.83 -7.92
N ASP A 263 30.50 -23.29 -8.14
CA ASP A 263 30.93 -24.58 -8.72
C ASP A 263 29.98 -25.37 -9.65
N GLY A 264 30.39 -25.48 -10.92
CA GLY A 264 30.70 -26.71 -11.67
C GLY A 264 29.74 -27.91 -11.76
N GLU A 265 28.92 -28.22 -10.75
CA GLU A 265 28.24 -29.51 -10.66
C GLU A 265 26.94 -29.37 -9.86
N LYS A 266 25.86 -28.82 -10.46
CA LYS A 266 24.46 -29.03 -10.01
C LYS A 266 23.40 -28.50 -10.97
N ASN A 267 23.51 -28.82 -12.26
CA ASN A 267 22.43 -28.59 -13.23
C ASN A 267 21.42 -29.75 -13.26
N THR A 268 20.76 -30.05 -12.15
CA THR A 268 19.65 -31.02 -12.11
C THR A 268 18.52 -30.56 -11.17
N ALA A 269 17.85 -29.48 -11.54
CA ALA A 269 16.40 -29.26 -11.38
C ALA A 269 16.07 -27.89 -11.98
N GLY A 270 15.02 -27.82 -12.81
CA GLY A 270 14.66 -26.67 -13.66
C GLY A 270 14.96 -25.29 -13.08
N SER A 271 16.11 -24.73 -13.49
CA SER A 271 16.51 -23.35 -13.18
C SER A 271 15.42 -22.40 -13.69
N CYS A 272 14.72 -21.75 -12.76
CA CYS A 272 13.88 -20.61 -13.08
C CYS A 272 14.78 -19.55 -13.70
N THR A 273 14.62 -19.29 -15.00
CA THR A 273 15.37 -18.22 -15.67
C THR A 273 15.23 -16.92 -14.87
N PRO A 274 16.25 -16.04 -14.84
CA PRO A 274 16.17 -14.78 -14.10
C PRO A 274 14.94 -13.94 -14.47
N SER A 275 14.50 -14.02 -15.72
CA SER A 275 13.25 -13.41 -16.19
C SER A 275 12.00 -13.96 -15.49
N GLY A 276 11.96 -15.26 -15.17
CA GLY A 276 10.87 -15.90 -14.41
C GLY A 276 10.83 -15.46 -12.95
N GLN A 277 11.99 -15.31 -12.30
CA GLN A 277 12.09 -14.85 -10.91
C GLN A 277 11.60 -13.39 -10.77
N ILE A 278 12.06 -12.50 -11.66
CA ILE A 278 11.60 -11.10 -11.72
C ILE A 278 10.07 -11.06 -11.89
N LYS A 279 9.53 -11.80 -12.86
CA LYS A 279 8.09 -11.82 -13.12
C LYS A 279 7.28 -12.31 -11.93
N ALA A 280 7.70 -13.39 -11.28
CA ALA A 280 7.01 -13.93 -10.10
C ALA A 280 6.96 -12.92 -8.97
N GLU A 281 8.07 -12.21 -8.72
CA GLU A 281 8.14 -11.17 -7.72
C GLU A 281 7.24 -9.97 -8.03
N LEU A 282 7.30 -9.45 -9.25
CA LEU A 282 6.45 -8.33 -9.67
C LEU A 282 4.96 -8.69 -9.62
N LEU A 283 4.61 -9.94 -9.92
CA LEU A 283 3.24 -10.44 -9.81
C LEU A 283 2.78 -10.48 -8.34
N GLU A 284 3.64 -10.89 -7.42
CA GLU A 284 3.35 -10.82 -5.98
C GLU A 284 3.19 -9.37 -5.49
N GLN A 285 4.02 -8.45 -5.97
CA GLN A 285 3.85 -7.02 -5.67
C GLN A 285 2.54 -6.47 -6.23
N LEU A 286 2.12 -6.88 -7.43
CA LEU A 286 0.83 -6.51 -8.01
C LEU A 286 -0.35 -7.03 -7.19
N ARG A 287 -0.26 -8.26 -6.65
CA ARG A 287 -1.30 -8.83 -5.78
C ARG A 287 -1.49 -7.97 -4.53
N ARG A 288 -0.39 -7.50 -3.93
CA ARG A 288 -0.42 -6.59 -2.77
C ARG A 288 -1.01 -5.22 -3.15
N TRP A 289 -0.58 -4.68 -4.30
CA TRP A 289 -1.08 -3.40 -4.83
C TRP A 289 -2.59 -3.44 -5.09
N ALA A 290 -3.11 -4.54 -5.65
CA ALA A 290 -4.54 -4.69 -5.94
C ALA A 290 -5.42 -4.57 -4.69
N VAL A 291 -4.91 -5.00 -3.52
CA VAL A 291 -5.58 -4.84 -2.23
C VAL A 291 -5.44 -3.41 -1.73
N ILE A 292 -4.19 -2.95 -1.59
CA ILE A 292 -3.81 -1.63 -1.05
C ILE A 292 -2.91 -0.92 -2.07
N PRO A 293 -3.42 0.06 -2.82
CA PRO A 293 -2.61 0.81 -3.78
C PRO A 293 -1.42 1.49 -3.10
N GLY A 294 -0.23 1.43 -3.71
CA GLY A 294 1.01 1.94 -3.13
C GLY A 294 1.67 1.02 -2.09
N ASN A 295 1.05 -0.12 -1.75
CA ASN A 295 1.65 -1.13 -0.87
C ASN A 295 2.64 -2.02 -1.64
N ILE A 296 3.74 -1.41 -2.09
CA ILE A 296 4.91 -2.13 -2.60
C ILE A 296 5.89 -2.32 -1.46
N THR A 297 6.33 -3.56 -1.31
CA THR A 297 7.51 -3.86 -0.51
C THR A 297 8.74 -3.50 -1.34
N THR A 298 9.17 -2.23 -1.27
CA THR A 298 10.51 -1.85 -1.77
C THR A 298 11.61 -2.26 -0.82
N GLN A 299 11.22 -2.76 0.34
CA GLN A 299 12.11 -3.42 1.28
C GLN A 299 12.40 -4.84 0.79
N ASN A 300 13.68 -5.18 0.80
CA ASN A 300 14.18 -6.53 0.60
C ASN A 300 13.41 -7.47 1.56
N PRO A 301 12.60 -8.45 1.09
CA PRO A 301 11.77 -9.26 1.97
C PRO A 301 12.56 -10.26 2.83
N LEU A 302 13.89 -10.27 2.72
CA LEU A 302 14.75 -10.96 3.67
C LEU A 302 14.94 -10.07 4.91
N LYS A 303 14.03 -10.30 5.87
CA LYS A 303 14.00 -9.89 7.29
C LYS A 303 12.79 -9.02 7.57
N ALA A 304 11.81 -9.62 8.25
CA ALA A 304 10.70 -8.93 8.91
C ALA A 304 11.24 -7.64 9.54
N ASP A 305 10.79 -6.50 9.02
CA ASP A 305 11.39 -5.21 9.31
C ASP A 305 10.90 -4.70 10.67
N PRO A 306 11.76 -4.58 11.70
CA PRO A 306 11.38 -3.96 12.95
C PRO A 306 11.15 -2.44 12.82
N ALA A 307 11.55 -1.82 11.70
CA ALA A 307 11.50 -0.36 11.52
C ALA A 307 10.10 0.22 11.24
N VAL A 308 9.09 -0.60 10.91
CA VAL A 308 7.70 -0.12 10.71
C VAL A 308 6.90 -0.14 12.01
N ILE A 309 7.45 -0.73 13.07
CA ILE A 309 6.85 -0.72 14.39
C ILE A 309 7.56 0.39 15.17
N ASP A 310 6.79 1.34 15.71
CA ASP A 310 7.28 2.28 16.72
C ASP A 310 8.11 1.48 17.75
N PRO A 311 9.37 1.83 18.06
CA PRO A 311 10.21 1.05 18.96
C PRO A 311 9.53 0.75 20.30
N ASP A 312 8.64 1.62 20.77
CA ASP A 312 7.86 1.41 21.99
C ASP A 312 6.68 0.44 21.76
N GLU A 313 6.09 0.40 20.56
CA GLU A 313 5.08 -0.60 20.15
C GLU A 313 5.72 -1.96 19.81
N ALA A 314 6.95 -1.97 19.30
CA ALA A 314 7.72 -3.17 18.98
C ALA A 314 8.18 -3.86 20.25
N ALA A 315 8.68 -3.07 21.22
CA ALA A 315 8.99 -3.53 22.55
C ALA A 315 7.76 -4.10 23.25
N LYS A 316 6.55 -3.56 23.01
CA LYS A 316 5.30 -4.14 23.55
C LYS A 316 4.98 -5.53 22.99
N ARG A 317 5.39 -5.83 21.76
CA ARG A 317 5.15 -7.13 21.08
C ARG A 317 6.12 -8.22 21.52
N LEU A 318 7.33 -7.86 21.96
CA LEU A 318 8.20 -8.79 22.69
C LEU A 318 7.60 -8.96 24.09
N GLY A 319 7.07 -10.13 24.40
CA GLY A 319 6.33 -10.41 25.63
C GLY A 319 7.18 -10.57 26.89
N GLY A 320 8.51 -10.73 26.78
CA GLY A 320 9.42 -10.80 27.94
C GLY A 320 10.86 -11.19 27.59
N VAL A 321 11.65 -11.58 28.60
CA VAL A 321 13.06 -12.01 28.44
C VAL A 321 13.22 -13.15 27.42
N GLN A 322 12.31 -14.12 27.39
CA GLN A 322 12.33 -15.23 26.42
C GLN A 322 12.27 -14.76 24.97
N ASP A 323 11.42 -13.78 24.66
CA ASP A 323 11.30 -13.26 23.30
C ASP A 323 12.55 -12.48 22.88
N VAL A 324 13.24 -11.85 23.84
CA VAL A 324 14.54 -11.22 23.59
C VAL A 324 15.60 -12.28 23.28
N VAL A 325 15.65 -13.39 24.01
CA VAL A 325 16.57 -14.51 23.71
C VAL A 325 16.36 -15.04 22.29
N HIS A 326 15.10 -15.23 21.87
CA HIS A 326 14.80 -15.63 20.50
C HIS A 326 15.19 -14.57 19.46
N ALA A 327 15.10 -13.29 19.81
CA ALA A 327 15.45 -12.18 18.92
C ALA A 327 16.97 -11.96 18.80
N LEU A 328 17.81 -12.43 19.73
CA LEU A 328 19.26 -12.19 19.71
C LEU A 328 19.93 -12.69 18.41
N SER A 329 19.54 -13.87 17.92
CA SER A 329 20.10 -14.44 16.67
C SER A 329 19.84 -13.55 15.45
N THR A 330 18.76 -12.77 15.47
CA THR A 330 18.42 -11.87 14.36
C THR A 330 19.42 -10.70 14.22
N LEU A 331 20.25 -10.40 15.23
CA LEU A 331 21.26 -9.34 15.17
C LEU A 331 22.38 -9.61 14.15
N LEU A 332 22.71 -10.89 13.93
CA LEU A 332 23.68 -11.33 12.91
C LEU A 332 23.19 -11.00 11.51
N ASP A 333 21.88 -11.07 11.37
CA ASP A 333 21.18 -10.94 10.12
C ASP A 333 20.80 -9.48 9.81
N VAL A 334 20.58 -8.65 10.82
CA VAL A 334 20.10 -7.28 10.59
C VAL A 334 21.17 -6.38 9.95
N HIS A 335 20.73 -5.59 8.97
CA HIS A 335 21.55 -4.58 8.29
C HIS A 335 22.18 -3.58 9.28
N ALA A 336 23.41 -3.16 9.02
CA ALA A 336 24.20 -2.32 9.94
C ALA A 336 23.47 -1.04 10.40
N SER A 337 22.75 -0.37 9.49
CA SER A 337 21.99 0.86 9.82
C SER A 337 20.79 0.63 10.75
N LYS A 338 20.30 -0.61 10.88
CA LYS A 338 19.08 -0.96 11.64
C LYS A 338 19.39 -1.67 12.96
N ARG A 339 20.64 -2.07 13.17
CA ARG A 339 21.07 -2.84 14.35
C ARG A 339 20.86 -2.08 15.65
N ALA A 340 21.21 -0.79 15.68
CA ALA A 340 21.02 0.05 16.86
C ALA A 340 19.55 0.14 17.27
N ALA A 341 18.62 0.21 16.31
CA ALA A 341 17.19 0.26 16.59
C ALA A 341 16.67 -1.06 17.19
N LEU A 342 17.05 -2.20 16.62
CA LEU A 342 16.68 -3.51 17.15
C LEU A 342 17.23 -3.73 18.57
N ILE A 343 18.48 -3.33 18.83
CA ILE A 343 19.09 -3.36 20.17
C ILE A 343 18.30 -2.46 21.14
N GLY A 344 17.87 -1.28 20.69
CA GLY A 344 17.02 -0.37 21.47
C GLY A 344 15.65 -0.94 21.83
N ILE A 345 15.07 -1.77 20.95
CA ILE A 345 13.79 -2.49 21.17
C ILE A 345 13.99 -3.61 22.19
N MET A 346 15.01 -4.45 22.01
CA MET A 346 15.31 -5.54 22.94
C MET A 346 15.69 -5.03 24.34
N GLY A 347 16.50 -3.97 24.42
CA GLY A 347 16.85 -3.33 25.68
C GLY A 347 15.64 -2.72 26.41
N ALA A 348 14.68 -2.17 25.67
CA ALA A 348 13.41 -1.68 26.25
C ALA A 348 12.52 -2.83 26.74
N ALA A 349 12.46 -3.93 26.00
CA ALA A 349 11.71 -5.12 26.40
C ALA A 349 12.25 -5.73 27.71
N LEU A 350 13.58 -5.86 27.83
CA LEU A 350 14.25 -6.33 29.06
C LEU A 350 14.00 -5.38 30.24
N ALA A 351 14.18 -4.08 30.05
CA ALA A 351 13.97 -3.08 31.09
C ALA A 351 12.54 -3.11 31.66
N ARG A 352 11.55 -3.38 30.81
CA ARG A 352 10.15 -3.51 31.24
C ARG A 352 9.90 -4.85 31.93
N ASP A 353 10.36 -5.96 31.36
CA ASP A 353 10.08 -7.30 31.90
C ASP A 353 10.78 -7.58 33.24
N LEU A 354 11.94 -6.96 33.45
CA LEU A 354 12.71 -7.03 34.70
C LEU A 354 12.33 -5.92 35.72
N GLU A 355 11.30 -5.12 35.41
CA GLU A 355 10.85 -3.98 36.23
C GLU A 355 11.98 -2.96 36.54
N ASP A 356 12.89 -2.77 35.59
CA ASP A 356 14.13 -2.00 35.71
C ASP A 356 14.28 -0.98 34.57
N GLN A 357 13.33 -0.03 34.51
CA GLN A 357 13.23 0.95 33.42
C GLN A 357 14.45 1.89 33.31
N HIS A 358 15.11 2.17 34.44
CA HIS A 358 16.26 3.08 34.48
C HIS A 358 17.53 2.46 33.88
N SER A 359 17.60 1.13 33.80
CA SER A 359 18.76 0.40 33.25
C SER A 359 18.64 0.07 31.76
N ARG A 360 17.70 0.67 31.02
CA ARG A 360 17.56 0.48 29.56
C ARG A 360 18.88 0.65 28.81
N ALA A 361 19.62 1.72 29.09
CA ALA A 361 20.89 1.99 28.43
C ALA A 361 21.95 0.90 28.73
N TYR A 362 21.92 0.35 29.94
CA TYR A 362 22.77 -0.78 30.32
C TYR A 362 22.41 -2.04 29.52
N TYR A 363 21.12 -2.36 29.38
CA TYR A 363 20.67 -3.51 28.56
C TYR A 363 21.05 -3.36 27.08
N CYS A 364 20.89 -2.16 26.50
CA CYS A 364 21.37 -1.91 25.14
C CYS A 364 22.88 -2.13 25.00
N LYS A 365 23.66 -1.69 26.00
CA LYS A 365 25.11 -1.84 26.00
C LYS A 365 25.55 -3.31 26.07
N ILE A 366 24.94 -4.12 26.93
CA ILE A 366 25.32 -5.55 27.03
C ILE A 366 24.97 -6.32 25.74
N ILE A 367 23.83 -6.03 25.12
CA ILE A 367 23.44 -6.64 23.85
C ILE A 367 24.40 -6.22 22.73
N TRP A 368 24.80 -4.95 22.71
CA TRP A 368 25.79 -4.44 21.75
C TRP A 368 27.15 -5.12 21.91
N LEU A 369 27.63 -5.28 23.15
CA LEU A 369 28.90 -5.95 23.45
C LEU A 369 28.86 -7.44 23.09
N ALA A 370 27.76 -8.12 23.39
CA ALA A 370 27.56 -9.52 23.02
C ALA A 370 27.61 -9.72 21.50
N TRP A 371 26.99 -8.82 20.74
CA TRP A 371 27.06 -8.83 19.28
C TRP A 371 28.47 -8.55 18.74
N GLN A 372 29.21 -7.61 19.35
CA GLN A 372 30.60 -7.35 18.95
C GLN A 372 31.51 -8.55 19.22
N ALA A 373 31.34 -9.21 20.35
CA ALA A 373 32.06 -10.44 20.67
C ALA A 373 31.79 -11.54 19.62
N GLU A 374 30.53 -11.69 19.18
CA GLU A 374 30.14 -12.61 18.11
C GLU A 374 30.88 -12.33 16.79
N LEU A 375 31.00 -11.05 16.40
CA LEU A 375 31.75 -10.67 15.20
C LEU A 375 33.25 -10.95 15.30
N GLU A 376 33.79 -10.95 16.51
CA GLU A 376 35.18 -11.27 16.79
C GLU A 376 35.42 -12.79 16.92
N GLY A 377 34.40 -13.61 16.64
CA GLY A 377 34.46 -15.08 16.72
C GLY A 377 34.38 -15.62 18.14
N ARG A 378 33.89 -14.83 19.10
CA ARG A 378 33.61 -15.25 20.46
C ARG A 378 32.10 -15.46 20.60
N ASP A 379 31.64 -16.53 21.27
CA ASP A 379 30.22 -16.91 21.36
C ASP A 379 29.38 -15.96 22.26
N GLY A 380 29.45 -14.64 22.03
CA GLY A 380 28.92 -13.60 22.89
C GLY A 380 27.39 -13.52 22.91
N LEU A 381 26.73 -13.68 21.76
CA LEU A 381 25.26 -13.71 21.70
C LEU A 381 24.72 -14.99 22.33
N GLN A 382 25.40 -16.12 22.12
CA GLN A 382 25.03 -17.39 22.74
C GLN A 382 25.22 -17.36 24.25
N ALA A 383 26.32 -16.79 24.75
CA ALA A 383 26.57 -16.61 26.18
C ALA A 383 25.51 -15.71 26.83
N LEU A 384 25.20 -14.56 26.23
CA LEU A 384 24.14 -13.67 26.71
C LEU A 384 22.77 -14.38 26.71
N GLY A 385 22.47 -15.15 25.66
CA GLY A 385 21.25 -15.94 25.57
C GLY A 385 21.11 -16.97 26.69
N ALA A 386 22.19 -17.69 26.99
CA ALA A 386 22.23 -18.68 28.08
C ALA A 386 21.98 -18.02 29.45
N GLU A 387 22.61 -16.89 29.73
CA GLU A 387 22.43 -16.17 31.00
C GLU A 387 21.00 -15.63 31.18
N LEU A 388 20.38 -15.14 30.11
CA LEU A 388 18.98 -14.72 30.12
C LEU A 388 18.03 -15.91 30.32
N GLN A 389 18.33 -17.08 29.74
CA GLN A 389 17.56 -18.31 29.98
C GLN A 389 17.70 -18.80 31.43
N HIS A 390 18.90 -18.78 31.99
CA HIS A 390 19.13 -19.11 33.40
C HIS A 390 18.37 -18.16 34.33
N LEU A 391 18.37 -16.87 34.04
CA LEU A 391 17.59 -15.89 34.80
C LEU A 391 16.09 -16.22 34.81
N GLU A 392 15.53 -16.63 33.68
CA GLU A 392 14.13 -17.06 33.59
C GLU A 392 13.84 -18.33 34.40
N VAL A 393 14.79 -19.27 34.46
CA VAL A 393 14.70 -20.44 35.33
C VAL A 393 14.70 -20.01 36.80
N ASP A 394 15.60 -19.12 37.22
CA ASP A 394 15.62 -18.64 38.62
C ASP A 394 14.36 -17.88 39.00
N ARG A 395 13.80 -17.07 38.09
CA ARG A 395 12.54 -16.36 38.33
C ARG A 395 11.38 -17.32 38.60
N ARG A 396 11.41 -18.51 37.97
CA ARG A 396 10.38 -19.55 38.15
C ARG A 396 10.62 -20.37 39.43
N GLU A 397 11.86 -20.73 39.70
CA GLU A 397 12.22 -21.61 40.81
C GLU A 397 12.32 -20.85 42.14
N TRP A 398 12.83 -19.62 42.13
CA TRP A 398 13.06 -18.82 43.33
C TRP A 398 11.88 -17.87 43.61
N LYS A 399 10.88 -18.38 44.34
CA LYS A 399 9.74 -17.61 44.84
C LYS A 399 10.22 -16.54 45.84
N GLY A 400 10.48 -15.32 45.36
CA GLY A 400 10.90 -14.18 46.19
C GLY A 400 12.12 -13.41 45.67
N LEU A 401 12.61 -13.69 44.47
CA LEU A 401 13.72 -12.95 43.86
C LEU A 401 13.36 -11.47 43.68
N ARG A 402 13.87 -10.60 44.57
CA ARG A 402 13.52 -9.17 44.61
C ARG A 402 14.19 -8.32 43.53
N ARG A 403 15.32 -8.76 42.97
CA ARG A 403 16.15 -7.96 42.05
C ARG A 403 16.75 -8.83 40.91
N PRO A 404 15.92 -9.27 39.94
CA PRO A 404 16.38 -10.12 38.84
C PRO A 404 17.44 -9.43 37.96
N ALA A 405 17.30 -8.12 37.74
CA ALA A 405 18.29 -7.30 37.03
C ALA A 405 19.70 -7.34 37.64
N ALA A 406 19.79 -7.30 38.98
CA ALA A 406 21.06 -7.33 39.69
C ALA A 406 21.72 -8.71 39.62
N LEU A 407 20.93 -9.78 39.61
CA LEU A 407 21.42 -11.14 39.43
C LEU A 407 22.02 -11.34 38.03
N LEU A 408 21.31 -10.86 36.99
CA LEU A 408 21.82 -10.87 35.62
C LEU A 408 23.15 -10.11 35.50
N ALA A 409 23.21 -8.90 36.06
CA ALA A 409 24.43 -8.09 36.03
C ALA A 409 25.59 -8.72 36.80
N ALA A 410 25.33 -9.49 37.87
CA ALA A 410 26.34 -10.23 38.60
C ALA A 410 26.89 -11.40 37.76
N ARG A 411 26.03 -12.13 37.07
CA ARG A 411 26.44 -13.25 36.20
C ARG A 411 27.25 -12.81 35.00
N LEU A 412 26.81 -11.74 34.32
CA LEU A 412 27.52 -11.17 33.18
C LEU A 412 28.88 -10.53 33.53
N ARG A 413 29.21 -10.37 34.82
CA ARG A 413 30.57 -9.99 35.27
C ARG A 413 31.45 -11.17 35.64
N ALA A 414 30.82 -12.32 35.91
CA ALA A 414 31.51 -13.55 36.30
C ALA A 414 31.84 -14.43 35.09
N ALA A 415 31.00 -14.36 34.04
CA ALA A 415 31.30 -14.80 32.69
C ALA A 415 32.23 -13.80 31.99
#